data_AF-A0A536CLS9-F1
#
_entry.id   AF-A0A536CLS9-F1
#
_cell.length_a   1.000
_cell.length_b   1.000
_cell.length_c   1.000
_cell.angle_alpha   90.00
_cell.angle_beta   90.00
_cell.angle_gamma   90.00
#
_symmetry.space_group_name_H-M   'P 1'
#
loop_
_entity.id
_entity.type
_entity.pdbx_description
1 polymer ?
#
loop_
_entity_poly.entity_id
_entity_poly.type
_entity_poly.pdbx_seq_one_letter_code
_entity_poly.pdbx_strand_id
1 'polypeptide(L)'
;MAIVGGTLVTVIAAVFGGALVLIAIGLQVKADAVISRVTSRSLGGLAPGYAATRRGFPVYTALLATIGTALFGLGLDAWTSFGVWLFLAAVVIFALLSVVAIIGEVRTYRALKR
;
A
#
# COMPACT_ATOMS: atom_id res chain seq x y z
N MET A 1 -7.85 -22.21 25.89
CA MET A 1 -8.12 -22.11 24.44
C MET A 1 -8.07 -20.69 23.86
N ALA A 2 -8.30 -19.62 24.64
CA ALA A 2 -8.22 -18.24 24.13
C ALA A 2 -6.79 -17.74 23.79
N ILE A 3 -5.77 -18.26 24.46
CA ILE A 3 -4.37 -17.82 24.29
C ILE A 3 -3.84 -18.18 22.90
N VAL A 4 -4.14 -19.37 22.39
CA VAL A 4 -3.68 -19.84 21.07
C VAL A 4 -4.29 -19.02 19.92
N GLY A 5 -5.55 -18.57 20.08
CA GLY A 5 -6.22 -17.73 19.08
C GLY A 5 -5.59 -16.35 18.96
N GLY A 6 -5.22 -15.72 20.08
CA GLY A 6 -4.57 -14.40 20.08
C GLY A 6 -3.17 -14.42 19.46
N THR A 7 -2.35 -15.44 19.79
CA THR A 7 -0.98 -15.55 19.27
C THR A 7 -0.94 -15.89 17.78
N LEU A 8 -1.89 -16.69 17.30
CA LEU A 8 -1.97 -17.03 15.88
C LEU A 8 -2.31 -15.80 15.03
N VAL A 9 -3.27 -14.99 15.48
CA VAL A 9 -3.69 -13.77 14.76
C VAL A 9 -2.55 -12.75 14.66
N THR A 10 -1.77 -12.56 15.73
CA THR A 10 -0.66 -11.59 15.73
C THR A 10 0.49 -12.04 14.83
N VAL A 11 0.81 -13.33 14.82
CA VAL A 11 1.79 -13.92 13.89
C VAL A 11 1.34 -13.76 12.44
N ILE A 12 0.08 -14.05 12.13
CA ILE A 12 -0.47 -13.88 10.78
C ILE A 12 -0.38 -12.41 10.37
N ALA A 13 -0.79 -11.48 11.23
CA ALA A 13 -0.71 -10.05 10.95
C ALA A 13 0.73 -9.58 10.68
N ALA A 14 1.70 -10.04 11.48
CA ALA A 14 3.11 -9.75 11.26
C ALA A 14 3.63 -10.31 9.93
N VAL A 15 3.38 -11.58 9.63
CA VAL A 15 3.87 -12.21 8.39
C VAL A 15 3.25 -11.55 7.17
N PHE A 16 1.92 -11.37 7.15
CA PHE A 16 1.24 -10.72 6.03
C PHE A 16 1.65 -9.25 5.89
N GLY A 17 1.75 -8.53 7.00
CA GLY A 17 2.19 -7.13 7.00
C GLY A 17 3.59 -6.98 6.41
N GLY A 18 4.55 -7.79 6.89
CA GLY A 18 5.91 -7.82 6.36
C GLY A 18 5.96 -8.21 4.89
N ALA A 19 5.20 -9.22 4.48
CA ALA A 19 5.11 -9.64 3.08
C ALA A 19 4.59 -8.51 2.17
N LEU A 20 3.56 -7.78 2.59
CA LEU A 20 3.02 -6.64 1.84
C LEU A 20 4.05 -5.51 1.67
N VAL A 21 4.84 -5.22 2.72
CA VAL A 21 5.93 -4.23 2.63
C VAL A 21 6.99 -4.69 1.62
N LEU A 22 7.41 -5.96 1.68
CA LEU A 22 8.38 -6.51 0.74
C LEU A 22 7.86 -6.52 -0.71
N ILE A 23 6.58 -6.84 -0.90
CA ILE A 23 5.91 -6.77 -2.21
C ILE A 23 5.91 -5.34 -2.71
N ALA A 24 5.55 -4.35 -1.88
CA ALA A 24 5.56 -2.94 -2.26
C ALA A 24 6.95 -2.46 -2.70
N ILE A 25 8.01 -2.85 -1.97
CA ILE A 25 9.40 -2.57 -2.36
C ILE A 25 9.74 -3.24 -3.70
N GLY A 26 9.38 -4.52 -3.86
CA GLY A 26 9.62 -5.27 -5.10
C GLY A 26 8.90 -4.67 -6.31
N LEU A 27 7.67 -4.19 -6.13
CA LEU A 27 6.91 -3.46 -7.13
C LEU A 27 7.63 -2.16 -7.52
N GLN A 28 8.18 -1.44 -6.54
CA GLN A 28 8.93 -0.21 -6.78
C GLN A 28 10.21 -0.44 -7.58
N VAL A 29 10.96 -1.49 -7.27
CA VAL A 29 12.18 -1.89 -8.01
C VAL A 29 11.86 -2.22 -9.46
N LYS A 30 10.69 -2.84 -9.72
CA LYS A 30 10.24 -3.22 -11.06
C LYS A 30 9.22 -2.24 -11.65
N ALA A 31 9.20 -0.98 -11.21
CA ALA A 31 8.15 -0.01 -11.55
C ALA A 31 7.90 0.10 -13.06
N ASP A 32 8.94 0.30 -13.88
CA ASP A 32 8.76 0.44 -15.34
C ASP A 32 8.17 -0.81 -16.01
N ALA A 33 8.59 -2.01 -15.56
CA ALA A 33 8.08 -3.27 -16.07
C ALA A 33 6.62 -3.51 -15.64
N VAL A 34 6.28 -3.18 -14.40
CA VAL A 34 4.89 -3.31 -13.89
C VAL A 34 3.99 -2.29 -14.58
N ILE A 35 4.46 -1.04 -14.69
CA ILE A 35 3.69 0.04 -15.32
C ILE A 35 3.34 -0.36 -16.75
N SER A 36 4.34 -0.75 -17.54
CA SER A 36 4.16 -1.09 -18.96
C SER A 36 3.35 -2.36 -19.23
N ARG A 37 3.36 -3.33 -18.31
CA ARG A 37 2.72 -4.65 -18.53
C ARG A 37 1.35 -4.78 -17.89
N VAL A 38 1.11 -4.08 -16.78
CA VAL A 38 -0.06 -4.24 -15.91
C VAL A 38 -0.90 -2.98 -15.90
N THR A 39 -0.38 -1.87 -15.36
CA THR A 39 -1.22 -0.71 -15.06
C THR A 39 -1.52 0.17 -16.28
N SER A 40 -0.67 0.14 -17.32
CA SER A 40 -0.89 0.88 -18.56
C SER A 40 -1.88 0.22 -19.52
N ARG A 41 -2.35 -1.01 -19.22
CA ARG A 41 -3.33 -1.68 -20.07
C ARG A 41 -4.73 -1.12 -19.79
N SER A 42 -5.44 -0.78 -20.85
CA SER A 42 -6.86 -0.43 -20.76
C SER A 42 -7.65 -1.63 -20.24
N LEU A 43 -8.44 -1.45 -19.19
CA LEU A 43 -9.38 -2.44 -18.67
C LEU A 43 -10.72 -2.36 -19.43
N GLY A 44 -10.66 -2.26 -20.75
CA GLY A 44 -11.83 -2.05 -21.62
C GLY A 44 -12.05 -0.58 -21.97
N GLY A 45 -13.11 0.04 -21.43
CA GLY A 45 -13.49 1.43 -21.75
C GLY A 45 -12.83 2.51 -20.87
N LEU A 46 -12.00 2.12 -19.90
CA LEU A 46 -11.35 3.04 -18.96
C LEU A 46 -9.88 3.20 -19.30
N ALA A 47 -9.50 4.42 -19.66
CA ALA A 47 -8.11 4.78 -19.90
C ALA A 47 -7.26 4.57 -18.62
N PRO A 48 -5.94 4.31 -18.77
CA PRO A 48 -5.04 4.12 -17.64
C PRO A 48 -5.05 5.31 -16.67
N GLY A 49 -5.25 5.03 -15.38
CA GLY A 49 -5.34 6.04 -14.31
C GLY A 49 -3.99 6.56 -13.81
N TYR A 50 -3.99 7.31 -12.71
CA TYR A 50 -2.78 7.89 -12.12
C TYR A 50 -1.73 6.83 -11.75
N ALA A 51 -2.17 5.65 -11.32
CA ALA A 51 -1.32 4.50 -11.03
C ALA A 51 -0.46 4.04 -12.23
N ALA A 52 -0.88 4.34 -13.46
CA ALA A 52 -0.13 4.02 -14.68
C ALA A 52 0.96 5.04 -15.03
N THR A 53 1.17 6.05 -14.19
CA THR A 53 2.18 7.09 -14.41
C THR A 53 3.41 6.87 -13.53
N ARG A 54 4.58 7.36 -13.98
CA ARG A 54 5.82 7.34 -13.18
C ARG A 54 5.71 8.07 -11.85
N ARG A 55 4.76 9.01 -11.72
CA ARG A 55 4.53 9.78 -10.49
C ARG A 55 3.50 9.11 -9.58
N GLY A 56 2.47 8.46 -10.12
CA GLY A 56 1.42 7.84 -9.32
C GLY A 56 1.74 6.43 -8.86
N PHE A 57 2.47 5.64 -9.65
CA PHE A 57 2.86 4.30 -9.26
C PHE A 57 3.59 4.25 -7.89
N PRO A 58 4.59 5.12 -7.59
CA PRO A 58 5.20 5.20 -6.26
C PRO A 58 4.24 5.53 -5.12
N VAL A 59 3.17 6.28 -5.39
CA VAL A 59 2.17 6.64 -4.36
C VAL A 59 1.33 5.41 -4.00
N TYR A 60 0.91 4.63 -4.99
CA TYR A 60 0.12 3.42 -4.76
C TYR A 60 0.93 2.30 -4.11
N THR A 61 2.19 2.11 -4.49
CA THR A 61 3.08 1.17 -3.80
C THR A 61 3.38 1.63 -2.38
N ALA A 62 3.53 2.94 -2.13
CA ALA A 62 3.67 3.47 -0.77
C ALA A 62 2.40 3.26 0.07
N LEU A 63 1.20 3.41 -0.51
CA LEU A 63 -0.06 3.06 0.15
C LEU A 63 -0.09 1.59 0.55
N LEU A 64 0.29 0.69 -0.37
CA LEU A 64 0.40 -0.74 -0.08
C LEU A 64 1.41 -1.02 1.04
N ALA A 65 2.56 -0.34 1.01
CA ALA A 65 3.56 -0.45 2.07
C ALA A 65 2.98 0.01 3.42
N THR A 66 2.27 1.13 3.49
CA THR A 66 1.67 1.60 4.75
C THR A 66 0.60 0.65 5.29
N ILE A 67 -0.19 -0.01 4.43
CA ILE A 67 -1.10 -1.08 4.86
C ILE A 67 -0.31 -2.25 5.45
N GLY A 68 0.75 -2.68 4.77
CA GLY A 68 1.65 -3.72 5.27
C GLY A 68 2.29 -3.36 6.61
N THR A 69 2.80 -2.13 6.74
CA THR A 69 3.40 -1.61 7.97
C THR A 69 2.38 -1.52 9.11
N ALA A 70 1.14 -1.12 8.85
CA ALA A 70 0.09 -1.09 9.85
C ALA A 70 -0.21 -2.51 10.39
N LEU A 71 -0.41 -3.47 9.49
CA LEU A 71 -0.61 -4.88 9.87
C LEU A 71 0.59 -5.46 10.61
N PHE A 72 1.80 -5.11 10.16
CA PHE A 72 3.04 -5.51 10.82
C PHE A 72 3.12 -4.96 12.24
N GLY A 73 2.80 -3.67 12.43
CA GLY A 73 2.74 -3.03 13.74
C GLY A 73 1.75 -3.70 14.69
N LEU A 74 0.55 -4.03 14.22
CA LEU A 74 -0.44 -4.79 15.00
C LEU A 74 0.07 -6.19 15.39
N GLY A 75 0.77 -6.87 14.49
CA GLY A 75 1.40 -8.16 14.80
C GLY A 75 2.52 -8.04 15.83
N LEU A 76 3.33 -6.98 15.73
CA LEU A 76 4.43 -6.69 16.66
C LEU A 76 3.96 -6.26 18.06
N ASP A 77 2.76 -5.70 18.19
CA ASP A 77 2.24 -5.17 19.47
C ASP A 77 2.18 -6.25 20.56
N ALA A 78 2.01 -7.52 20.16
CA ALA A 78 2.05 -8.67 21.05
C ALA A 78 3.44 -8.94 21.66
N TRP A 79 4.51 -8.39 21.09
CA TRP A 79 5.89 -8.60 21.52
C TRP A 79 6.58 -7.31 21.97
N THR A 80 6.11 -6.14 21.54
CA THR A 80 6.70 -4.85 21.87
C THR A 80 5.67 -3.74 21.83
N SER A 81 5.72 -2.85 22.83
CA SER A 81 4.91 -1.62 22.87
C SER A 81 5.22 -0.63 21.73
N PHE A 82 6.25 -0.90 20.93
CA PHE A 82 6.51 -0.15 19.70
C PHE A 82 5.47 -0.45 18.59
N GLY A 83 4.80 -1.60 18.64
CA GLY A 83 3.85 -2.04 17.62
C GLY A 83 2.70 -1.06 17.40
N VAL A 84 2.06 -0.60 18.48
CA VAL A 84 1.00 0.42 18.41
C VAL A 84 1.46 1.73 17.78
N TRP A 85 2.68 2.21 18.09
CA TRP A 85 3.21 3.45 17.53
C TRP A 85 3.50 3.32 16.04
N LEU A 86 4.03 2.16 15.62
CA LEU A 86 4.26 1.85 14.21
C LEU A 86 2.94 1.80 13.43
N PHE A 87 1.90 1.19 14.00
CA PHE A 87 0.56 1.17 13.43
C PHE A 87 -0.01 2.58 13.26
N LEU A 88 0.01 3.40 14.31
CA LEU A 88 -0.52 4.75 14.27
C LEU A 88 0.21 5.63 13.25
N ALA A 89 1.54 5.53 13.20
CA ALA A 89 2.35 6.25 12.22
C ALA A 89 1.98 5.83 10.78
N ALA A 90 1.83 4.52 10.53
CA ALA A 90 1.45 4.00 9.23
C ALA A 90 0.05 4.48 8.80
N VAL A 91 -0.91 4.55 9.72
CA VAL A 91 -2.26 5.07 9.46
C VAL A 91 -2.24 6.55 9.07
N VAL A 92 -1.47 7.37 9.79
CA VAL A 92 -1.32 8.79 9.45
C VAL A 92 -0.69 8.97 8.07
N ILE A 93 0.38 8.24 7.77
CA ILE A 93 1.04 8.30 6.46
C ILE A 93 0.09 7.82 5.35
N PHE A 94 -0.67 6.74 5.59
CA PHE A 94 -1.68 6.24 4.66
C PHE A 94 -2.73 7.31 4.33
N ALA A 95 -3.24 8.03 5.34
CA ALA A 95 -4.20 9.11 5.13
C ALA A 95 -3.61 10.24 4.26
N LEU A 96 -2.38 10.65 4.54
CA LEU A 96 -1.68 11.67 3.74
C LEU A 96 -1.46 11.22 2.30
N LEU A 97 -0.99 9.99 2.09
CA LEU A 97 -0.79 9.42 0.76
C LEU A 97 -2.11 9.24 0.00
N SER A 98 -3.22 8.95 0.70
CA SER A 98 -4.54 8.84 0.09
C SER A 98 -4.99 10.17 -0.50
N VAL A 99 -4.75 11.29 0.20
CA VAL A 99 -5.01 12.63 -0.33
C VAL A 99 -4.17 12.88 -1.59
N VAL A 100 -2.88 12.54 -1.57
CA VAL A 100 -1.99 12.68 -2.74
C VAL A 100 -2.49 11.85 -3.93
N ALA A 101 -2.90 10.60 -3.70
CA ALA A 101 -3.43 9.72 -4.72
C ALA A 101 -4.72 10.28 -5.34
N ILE A 102 -5.66 10.76 -4.52
CA ILE A 102 -6.92 11.36 -4.98
C ILE A 102 -6.64 12.60 -5.84
N ILE A 103 -5.76 13.50 -5.39
CA ILE A 103 -5.36 14.68 -6.18
C ILE A 103 -4.75 14.26 -7.52
N GLY A 104 -3.90 13.24 -7.51
CA GLY A 104 -3.28 12.67 -8.70
C GLY A 104 -4.30 12.10 -9.69
N GLU A 105 -5.28 11.34 -9.20
CA GLU A 105 -6.36 10.78 -10.02
C GLU A 105 -7.25 11.87 -10.62
N VAL A 106 -7.65 12.87 -9.82
CA VAL A 106 -8.46 13.99 -10.31
C VAL A 106 -7.72 14.74 -11.43
N ARG A 107 -6.41 14.96 -11.30
CA ARG A 107 -5.60 15.61 -12.35
C ARG A 107 -5.51 14.76 -13.62
N THR A 108 -5.25 13.46 -13.47
CA THR A 108 -5.16 12.52 -14.60
C THR A 108 -6.49 12.45 -15.36
N TYR A 109 -7.60 12.32 -14.63
CA TYR A 109 -8.94 12.29 -15.21
C TYR A 109 -9.30 13.58 -15.96
N ARG A 110 -8.97 14.75 -15.40
CA ARG A 110 -9.20 16.04 -16.08
C ARG A 110 -8.37 16.19 -17.35
N ALA A 111 -7.16 15.64 -17.39
CA ALA A 111 -6.31 15.67 -18.59
C ALA A 111 -6.87 14.78 -19.72
N LEU A 112 -7.58 13.70 -19.39
CA LEU A 112 -8.23 12.81 -20.37
C LEU A 112 -9.54 13.37 -20.95
N LYS A 113 -10.18 14.31 -20.25
CA LYS A 113 -11.41 14.98 -20.71
C LYS A 113 -11.17 16.22 -21.58
N ARG A 114 -9.95 16.75 -21.59
CA ARG A 114 -9.53 17.83 -22.48
C ARG A 114 -9.11 17.27 -23.82
#